data_AF-A0AAN6R0E3-F1
#
_entry.id   AF-A0AAN6R0E3-F1
#
_cell.length_a   1.000
_cell.length_b   1.000
_cell.length_c   1.000
_cell.angle_alpha   90.00
_cell.angle_beta   90.00
_cell.angle_gamma   90.00
#
_symmetry.space_group_name_H-M   'P 1'
#
loop_
_entity.id
_entity.type
_entity.pdbx_description
1 polymer ?
#
loop_
_entity_poly.entity_id
_entity_poly.type
_entity_poly.pdbx_seq_one_letter_code
_entity_poly.pdbx_strand_id
1 'polypeptide(L)'
;MGACQSSGNNEGGDQKKRSQMIDRTLEEDSKKLRRECKILLLGSGESGKSTIVKQMKIIHQNGYTQDELKLYRHTIYKNLIDCAKSLVLASRQFDIPPDNAQNAAHCDYIIEYAVDPDPQQALDPQIGEAIAAMWLDKSLPRVFDHQNEFYLMDSASYFFDEVGRISALDYTPSEADVLRARTKTTGIYETRFQMGQLSIHMFDVGGQRSERKKWIHCFENVTSIIFCVALSEYDQVLLEESSQNRMQESLVLFDSVVNSRWFMRTSIILFLNKVDLFRGKLKKSPLGAYFPDYSGGDDVNRAAKYLLWRFNQVNRAHLNLYPHLTQATDTSNIRLVFAAVKETILQNALKDSGIL
;
A
#
# COMPACT_ATOMS: atom_id res chain seq x y z
N MET A 1 66.41 44.78 0.78
CA MET A 1 65.28 44.59 -0.15
C MET A 1 64.71 43.21 0.07
N GLY A 2 63.39 43.09 0.23
CA GLY A 2 62.69 41.80 0.33
C GLY A 2 61.62 41.78 1.41
N ALA A 3 60.59 42.63 1.28
CA ALA A 3 59.33 42.47 2.00
C ALA A 3 58.48 41.43 1.24
N CYS A 4 58.29 40.24 1.80
CA CYS A 4 57.29 39.29 1.33
C CYS A 4 56.10 39.33 2.30
N GLN A 5 55.01 39.90 1.81
CA GLN A 5 53.71 40.02 2.46
C GLN A 5 53.14 38.64 2.81
N SER A 6 52.68 38.49 4.05
CA SER A 6 51.87 37.37 4.50
C SER A 6 50.45 37.48 3.94
N SER A 7 50.15 36.72 2.91
CA SER A 7 48.79 36.48 2.39
C SER A 7 47.95 35.54 3.28
N GLY A 8 48.30 35.39 4.58
CA GLY A 8 47.70 34.39 5.48
C GLY A 8 46.54 34.87 6.37
N ASN A 9 46.16 36.16 6.33
CA ASN A 9 45.14 36.70 7.23
C ASN A 9 43.70 36.61 6.68
N ASN A 10 43.50 36.36 5.38
CA ASN A 10 42.16 36.24 4.78
C ASN A 10 41.58 34.82 4.91
N GLU A 11 42.43 33.79 4.85
CA GLU A 11 41.98 32.38 4.88
C GLU A 11 41.32 31.99 6.21
N GLY A 12 41.85 32.45 7.36
CA GLY A 12 41.25 32.20 8.67
C GLY A 12 39.93 32.93 8.90
N GLY A 13 39.78 34.12 8.34
CA GLY A 13 38.53 34.89 8.37
C GLY A 13 37.43 34.24 7.52
N ASP A 14 37.80 33.76 6.34
CA ASP A 14 36.88 33.08 5.42
C ASP A 14 36.49 31.68 5.92
N GLN A 15 37.42 30.93 6.54
CA GLN A 15 37.09 29.67 7.22
C GLN A 15 36.13 29.89 8.40
N LYS A 16 36.33 30.94 9.21
CA LYS A 16 35.43 31.26 10.33
C LYS A 16 34.03 31.65 9.84
N LYS A 17 33.92 32.45 8.78
CA LYS A 17 32.63 32.78 8.15
C LYS A 17 31.95 31.53 7.59
N ARG A 18 32.72 30.64 6.94
CA ARG A 18 32.19 29.37 6.41
C ARG A 18 31.69 28.46 7.53
N SER A 19 32.41 28.34 8.64
CA SER A 19 31.97 27.60 9.83
C SER A 19 30.68 28.17 10.40
N GLN A 20 30.60 29.49 10.58
CA GLN A 20 29.39 30.14 11.10
C GLN A 20 28.18 29.96 10.16
N MET A 21 28.39 29.96 8.84
CA MET A 21 27.32 29.65 7.89
C MET A 21 26.85 28.19 8.00
N ILE A 22 27.77 27.25 8.20
CA ILE A 22 27.43 25.84 8.42
C ILE A 22 26.64 25.71 9.73
N ASP A 23 27.11 26.30 10.83
CA ASP A 23 26.44 26.24 12.14
C ASP A 23 25.01 26.81 12.06
N ARG A 24 24.82 27.93 11.36
CA ARG A 24 23.50 28.51 11.13
C ARG A 24 22.59 27.60 10.31
N THR A 25 23.13 27.00 9.24
CA THR A 25 22.39 26.05 8.41
C THR A 25 21.97 24.83 9.23
N LEU A 26 22.87 24.29 10.06
CA LEU A 26 22.58 23.17 10.95
C LEU A 26 21.51 23.52 12.00
N GLU A 27 21.53 24.74 12.55
CA GLU A 27 20.52 25.17 13.50
C GLU A 27 19.14 25.33 12.83
N GLU A 28 19.09 25.90 11.63
CA GLU A 28 17.87 26.03 10.84
C GLU A 28 17.30 24.66 10.43
N ASP A 29 18.15 23.73 10.00
CA ASP A 29 17.76 22.36 9.66
C ASP A 29 17.31 21.58 10.89
N SER A 30 17.97 21.75 12.05
CA SER A 30 17.54 21.16 13.31
C SER A 30 16.14 21.64 13.71
N LYS A 31 15.85 22.93 13.55
CA LYS A 31 14.51 23.50 13.82
C LYS A 31 13.46 22.95 12.85
N LYS A 32 13.79 22.75 11.57
CA LYS A 32 12.89 22.14 10.59
C LYS A 32 12.62 20.67 10.92
N LEU A 33 13.66 19.89 11.20
CA LEU A 33 13.55 18.47 11.57
C LEU A 33 12.72 18.28 12.84
N ARG A 34 12.87 19.14 13.84
CA ARG A 34 12.04 19.11 15.06
C ARG A 34 10.54 19.37 14.81
N ARG A 35 10.18 20.00 13.68
CA ARG A 35 8.80 20.27 13.29
C ARG A 35 8.27 19.25 12.27
N GLU A 36 9.12 18.33 11.82
CA GLU A 36 8.75 17.29 10.87
C GLU A 36 8.06 16.15 11.63
N CYS A 37 6.84 15.82 11.22
CA CYS A 37 6.09 14.70 11.76
C CYS A 37 6.43 13.44 10.97
N LYS A 38 7.10 12.51 11.64
CA LYS A 38 7.50 11.23 11.05
C LYS A 38 6.37 10.22 11.18
N ILE A 39 5.86 9.76 10.03
CA ILE A 39 4.79 8.75 9.93
C ILE A 39 5.36 7.48 9.31
N LEU A 40 5.14 6.35 9.98
CA LEU A 40 5.55 5.05 9.49
C LEU A 40 4.34 4.23 9.04
N LEU A 41 4.34 3.78 7.78
CA LEU A 41 3.32 2.88 7.25
C LEU A 41 3.74 1.42 7.50
N LEU A 42 3.00 0.70 8.34
CA LEU A 42 3.25 -0.71 8.67
C LEU A 42 2.06 -1.59 8.29
N GLY A 43 2.28 -2.90 8.22
CA GLY A 43 1.26 -3.90 7.89
C GLY A 43 1.79 -4.99 6.96
N SER A 44 1.01 -6.07 6.82
CA SER A 44 1.34 -7.23 5.97
C SER A 44 1.54 -6.86 4.49
N GLY A 45 2.09 -7.77 3.69
CA GLY A 45 2.11 -7.62 2.24
C GLY A 45 0.71 -7.30 1.71
N GLU A 46 0.61 -6.42 0.71
CA GLU A 46 -0.65 -6.07 0.04
C GLU A 46 -1.73 -5.39 0.90
N SER A 47 -1.44 -5.03 2.15
CA SER A 47 -2.45 -4.41 3.02
C SER A 47 -2.89 -2.99 2.59
N GLY A 48 -2.23 -2.41 1.58
CA GLY A 48 -2.58 -1.11 0.98
C GLY A 48 -1.64 0.04 1.32
N LYS A 49 -0.50 -0.20 2.00
CA LYS A 49 0.49 0.84 2.37
C LYS A 49 0.92 1.71 1.18
N SER A 50 1.45 1.10 0.12
CA SER A 50 1.90 1.85 -1.05
C SER A 50 0.76 2.56 -1.77
N THR A 51 -0.47 2.04 -1.70
CA THR A 51 -1.67 2.74 -2.20
C THR A 51 -1.95 4.01 -1.39
N ILE A 52 -1.78 3.99 -0.07
CA ILE A 52 -1.88 5.19 0.77
C ILE A 52 -0.82 6.23 0.38
N VAL A 53 0.42 5.83 0.11
CA VAL A 53 1.46 6.76 -0.38
C VAL A 53 1.06 7.41 -1.71
N LYS A 54 0.56 6.59 -2.65
CA LYS A 54 0.06 7.09 -3.94
C LYS A 54 -1.08 8.11 -3.75
N GLN A 55 -1.99 7.86 -2.80
CA GLN A 55 -3.02 8.82 -2.43
C GLN A 55 -2.44 10.11 -1.85
N MET A 56 -1.37 10.06 -1.05
CA MET A 56 -0.73 11.29 -0.53
C MET A 56 -0.19 12.16 -1.65
N LYS A 57 0.34 11.55 -2.71
CA LYS A 57 0.75 12.28 -3.91
C LYS A 57 -0.43 12.94 -4.62
N ILE A 58 -1.54 12.23 -4.80
CA ILE A 58 -2.78 12.76 -5.41
C ILE A 58 -3.38 13.90 -4.59
N ILE A 59 -3.39 13.75 -3.26
CA ILE A 59 -4.08 14.67 -2.35
C ILE A 59 -3.22 15.91 -2.05
N HIS A 60 -1.91 15.76 -1.90
CA HIS A 60 -1.01 16.79 -1.35
C HIS A 60 0.13 17.24 -2.28
N GLN A 61 0.33 16.59 -3.45
CA GLN A 61 1.44 16.90 -4.36
C GLN A 61 0.99 17.11 -5.82
N ASN A 62 -0.24 17.59 -6.04
CA ASN A 62 -0.81 17.90 -7.36
C ASN A 62 -0.94 16.69 -8.31
N GLY A 63 -1.08 15.47 -7.77
CA GLY A 63 -1.31 14.30 -8.61
C GLY A 63 -0.07 13.81 -9.35
N TYR A 64 -0.33 13.08 -10.43
CA TYR A 64 0.69 12.55 -11.31
C TYR A 64 0.73 13.32 -12.63
N THR A 65 1.94 13.66 -13.08
CA THR A 65 2.09 14.23 -14.44
C THR A 65 1.88 13.14 -15.50
N GLN A 66 1.64 13.54 -16.75
CA GLN A 66 1.48 12.60 -17.86
C GLN A 66 2.70 11.68 -18.04
N ASP A 67 3.90 12.21 -17.83
CA ASP A 67 5.13 11.41 -17.93
C ASP A 67 5.26 10.42 -16.77
N GLU A 68 4.87 10.82 -15.55
CA GLU A 68 4.83 9.92 -14.40
C GLU A 68 3.78 8.82 -14.57
N LEU A 69 2.61 9.14 -15.12
CA LEU A 69 1.57 8.15 -15.43
C LEU A 69 2.10 7.10 -16.43
N LYS A 70 2.82 7.53 -17.47
CA LYS A 70 3.43 6.60 -18.46
C LYS A 70 4.42 5.64 -17.83
N LEU A 71 5.14 6.02 -16.77
CA LEU A 71 6.05 5.12 -16.05
C LEU A 71 5.33 3.90 -15.44
N TYR A 72 4.02 4.01 -15.16
CA TYR A 72 3.22 2.89 -14.64
C TYR A 72 2.70 1.94 -15.73
N ARG A 73 2.76 2.32 -17.02
CA ARG A 73 2.15 1.58 -18.12
C ARG A 73 2.58 0.11 -18.14
N HIS A 74 3.89 -0.15 -18.15
CA HIS A 74 4.43 -1.51 -18.13
C HIS A 74 4.00 -2.30 -16.88
N THR A 75 3.94 -1.65 -15.71
CA THR A 75 3.46 -2.31 -14.48
C THR A 75 1.99 -2.71 -14.60
N ILE A 76 1.15 -1.85 -15.15
CA ILE A 76 -0.28 -2.12 -15.35
C ILE A 76 -0.49 -3.25 -16.35
N TYR A 77 0.25 -3.24 -17.46
CA TYR A 77 0.23 -4.33 -18.44
C TYR A 77 0.61 -5.66 -17.79
N LYS A 78 1.72 -5.68 -17.05
CA LYS A 78 2.14 -6.87 -16.32
C LYS A 78 1.08 -7.34 -15.33
N ASN A 79 0.47 -6.43 -14.57
CA ASN A 79 -0.59 -6.80 -13.63
C ASN A 79 -1.82 -7.36 -14.34
N LEU A 80 -2.26 -6.77 -15.44
CA LEU A 80 -3.38 -7.28 -16.26
C LEU A 80 -3.10 -8.70 -16.74
N ILE A 81 -1.94 -8.92 -17.38
CA ILE A 81 -1.55 -10.23 -17.92
C ILE A 81 -1.36 -11.26 -16.79
N ASP A 82 -0.68 -10.90 -15.70
CA ASP A 82 -0.50 -11.79 -14.55
C ASP A 82 -1.84 -12.21 -13.95
N CYS A 83 -2.81 -11.28 -13.82
CA CYS A 83 -4.15 -11.61 -13.34
C CYS A 83 -4.88 -12.56 -14.29
N ALA A 84 -4.82 -12.31 -15.60
CA ALA A 84 -5.45 -13.16 -16.60
C ALA A 84 -4.85 -14.58 -16.56
N LYS A 85 -3.52 -14.69 -16.51
CA LYS A 85 -2.82 -15.97 -16.37
C LYS A 85 -3.22 -16.70 -15.09
N SER A 86 -3.29 -16.01 -13.95
CA SER A 86 -3.72 -16.61 -12.69
C SER A 86 -5.13 -17.22 -12.79
N LEU A 87 -6.08 -16.55 -13.45
CA LEU A 87 -7.42 -17.10 -13.68
C LEU A 87 -7.42 -18.32 -14.60
N VAL A 88 -6.67 -18.29 -15.70
CA VAL A 88 -6.57 -19.44 -16.61
C VAL A 88 -5.94 -20.63 -15.90
N LEU A 89 -4.87 -20.41 -15.14
CA LEU A 89 -4.20 -21.46 -14.37
C LEU A 89 -5.13 -22.05 -13.29
N ALA A 90 -5.89 -21.21 -12.58
CA ALA A 90 -6.89 -21.68 -11.63
C ALA A 90 -7.98 -22.51 -12.33
N SER A 91 -8.49 -22.04 -13.46
CA SER A 91 -9.50 -22.77 -14.26
C SER A 91 -9.00 -24.17 -14.64
N ARG A 92 -7.74 -24.29 -15.05
CA ARG A 92 -7.10 -25.59 -15.34
C ARG A 92 -6.88 -26.43 -14.09
N GLN A 93 -6.46 -25.83 -12.98
CA GLN A 93 -6.21 -26.52 -11.71
C GLN A 93 -7.48 -27.17 -11.14
N PHE A 94 -8.63 -26.53 -11.29
CA PHE A 94 -9.92 -27.02 -10.79
C PHE A 94 -10.75 -27.77 -11.85
N ASP A 95 -10.15 -28.09 -13.01
CA ASP A 95 -10.82 -28.76 -14.12
C ASP A 95 -12.13 -28.07 -14.58
N ILE A 96 -12.12 -26.74 -14.61
CA ILE A 96 -13.23 -25.89 -15.05
C ILE A 96 -12.92 -25.35 -16.45
N PRO A 97 -13.34 -26.03 -17.54
CA PRO A 97 -13.12 -25.53 -18.89
C PRO A 97 -13.97 -24.29 -19.18
N PRO A 98 -13.56 -23.42 -20.12
CA PRO A 98 -14.41 -22.36 -20.64
C PRO A 98 -15.71 -22.92 -21.23
N ASP A 99 -16.83 -22.24 -21.03
CA ASP A 99 -18.10 -22.64 -21.63
C ASP A 99 -18.13 -22.38 -23.13
N ASN A 100 -17.44 -21.33 -23.60
CA ASN A 100 -17.23 -21.11 -25.03
C ASN A 100 -15.97 -21.85 -25.49
N ALA A 101 -16.11 -22.81 -26.41
CA ALA A 101 -14.98 -23.56 -26.97
C ALA A 101 -13.92 -22.66 -27.63
N GLN A 102 -14.29 -21.50 -28.16
CA GLN A 102 -13.33 -20.53 -28.72
C GLN A 102 -12.42 -19.92 -27.64
N ASN A 103 -12.90 -19.83 -26.39
CA ASN A 103 -12.13 -19.30 -25.28
C ASN A 103 -10.98 -20.24 -24.86
N ALA A 104 -10.99 -21.51 -25.28
CA ALA A 104 -9.86 -22.41 -25.04
C ALA A 104 -8.58 -21.89 -25.72
N ALA A 105 -8.69 -21.47 -26.99
CA ALA A 105 -7.56 -20.88 -27.72
C ALA A 105 -7.11 -19.54 -27.12
N HIS A 106 -8.05 -18.73 -26.64
CA HIS A 106 -7.73 -17.50 -25.90
C HIS A 106 -6.98 -17.77 -24.61
N CYS A 107 -7.38 -18.79 -23.83
CA CYS A 107 -6.68 -19.21 -22.62
C CYS A 107 -5.24 -19.63 -22.93
N ASP A 108 -5.01 -20.42 -23.98
CA ASP A 108 -3.67 -20.83 -24.39
C ASP A 108 -2.81 -19.62 -24.80
N TYR A 109 -3.37 -18.73 -25.61
CA TYR A 109 -2.71 -17.48 -26.01
C TYR A 109 -2.36 -16.59 -24.81
N ILE A 110 -3.27 -16.42 -23.84
CA ILE A 110 -3.03 -15.65 -22.61
C ILE A 110 -1.85 -16.23 -21.83
N ILE A 111 -1.75 -17.56 -21.71
CA ILE A 111 -0.67 -18.22 -20.96
C ILE A 111 0.69 -17.98 -21.63
N GLU A 112 0.75 -18.07 -22.95
CA GLU A 112 1.97 -17.90 -23.74
C GLU A 112 2.38 -16.43 -23.88
N TYR A 113 1.43 -15.49 -23.79
CA TYR A 113 1.70 -14.07 -24.00
C TYR A 113 2.72 -13.52 -23.00
N ALA A 114 3.73 -12.81 -23.50
CA ALA A 114 4.71 -12.10 -22.70
C ALA A 114 4.61 -10.59 -22.97
N VAL A 115 4.51 -9.80 -21.91
CA VAL A 115 4.56 -8.34 -22.01
C VAL A 115 5.95 -7.92 -22.46
N ASP A 116 6.01 -7.05 -23.47
CA ASP A 116 7.26 -6.49 -23.95
C ASP A 116 8.00 -5.74 -22.82
N PRO A 117 9.32 -5.96 -22.65
CA PRO A 117 10.11 -5.22 -21.66
C PRO A 117 10.20 -3.72 -21.94
N ASP A 118 9.99 -3.27 -23.18
CA ASP A 118 9.94 -1.85 -23.53
C ASP A 118 8.60 -1.22 -23.06
N PRO A 119 8.62 -0.29 -22.08
CA PRO A 119 7.42 0.38 -21.60
C PRO A 119 6.73 1.27 -22.65
N GLN A 120 7.39 1.58 -23.77
CA GLN A 120 6.78 2.34 -24.86
C GLN A 120 5.92 1.47 -25.78
N GLN A 121 6.20 0.16 -25.83
CA GLN A 121 5.46 -0.76 -26.67
C GLN A 121 4.04 -0.97 -26.13
N ALA A 122 3.05 -0.77 -26.99
CA ALA A 122 1.65 -1.02 -26.65
C ALA A 122 1.38 -2.54 -26.54
N LEU A 123 0.32 -2.92 -25.81
CA LEU A 123 -0.15 -4.30 -25.85
C LEU A 123 -0.70 -4.63 -27.23
N ASP A 124 -0.64 -5.92 -27.58
CA ASP A 124 -1.32 -6.43 -28.76
C ASP A 124 -2.85 -6.30 -28.53
N PRO A 125 -3.60 -5.59 -29.39
CA PRO A 125 -5.06 -5.53 -29.26
C PRO A 125 -5.72 -6.91 -29.15
N GLN A 126 -5.14 -7.95 -29.79
CA GLN A 126 -5.64 -9.32 -29.72
C GLN A 126 -5.56 -9.92 -28.30
N ILE A 127 -4.55 -9.54 -27.49
CA ILE A 127 -4.49 -10.00 -26.09
C ILE A 127 -5.61 -9.33 -25.26
N GLY A 128 -5.95 -8.08 -25.58
CA GLY A 128 -7.09 -7.39 -24.98
C GLY A 128 -8.41 -8.10 -25.27
N GLU A 129 -8.64 -8.46 -26.53
CA GLU A 129 -9.82 -9.21 -26.97
C GLU A 129 -9.92 -10.59 -26.32
N ALA A 130 -8.80 -11.33 -26.26
CA ALA A 130 -8.74 -12.65 -25.63
C ALA A 130 -9.11 -12.58 -24.13
N ILE A 131 -8.56 -11.61 -23.41
CA ILE A 131 -8.86 -11.41 -21.98
C ILE A 131 -10.32 -10.98 -21.79
N ALA A 132 -10.84 -10.08 -22.64
CA ALA A 132 -12.24 -9.67 -22.58
C ALA A 132 -13.20 -10.86 -22.82
N ALA A 133 -12.91 -11.71 -23.81
CA ALA A 133 -13.70 -12.89 -24.12
C ALA A 133 -13.69 -13.91 -22.98
N MET A 134 -12.52 -14.12 -22.35
CA MET A 134 -12.39 -14.95 -21.15
C MET A 134 -13.17 -14.35 -19.96
N TRP A 135 -13.08 -13.03 -19.74
CA TRP A 135 -13.76 -12.35 -18.63
C TRP A 135 -15.28 -12.45 -18.69
N LEU A 136 -15.84 -12.54 -19.90
CA LEU A 136 -17.27 -12.71 -20.13
C LEU A 136 -17.73 -14.18 -20.16
N ASP A 137 -16.82 -15.14 -19.96
CA ASP A 137 -17.15 -16.56 -19.98
C ASP A 137 -18.01 -16.96 -18.76
N LYS A 138 -19.02 -17.80 -18.99
CA LYS A 138 -19.95 -18.27 -17.96
C LYS A 138 -19.35 -19.29 -17.01
N SER A 139 -18.15 -19.80 -17.29
CA SER A 139 -17.41 -20.67 -16.38
C SER A 139 -16.77 -19.92 -15.21
N LEU A 140 -16.45 -18.63 -15.37
CA LEU A 140 -15.70 -17.87 -14.36
C LEU A 140 -16.33 -17.83 -12.97
N PRO A 141 -17.65 -17.70 -12.78
CA PRO A 141 -18.25 -17.78 -11.45
C PRO A 141 -17.86 -19.07 -10.70
N ARG A 142 -17.77 -20.21 -11.39
CA ARG A 142 -17.32 -21.48 -10.79
C ARG A 142 -15.84 -21.43 -10.39
N VAL A 143 -15.00 -20.75 -11.16
CA VAL A 143 -13.59 -20.52 -10.79
C VAL A 143 -13.50 -19.65 -9.54
N PHE A 144 -14.36 -18.63 -9.42
CA PHE A 144 -14.41 -17.75 -8.25
C PHE A 144 -14.98 -18.42 -6.99
N ASP A 145 -15.69 -19.54 -7.11
CA ASP A 145 -16.09 -20.33 -5.93
C ASP A 145 -14.86 -20.89 -5.19
N HIS A 146 -13.72 -21.02 -5.90
CA HIS A 146 -12.42 -21.43 -5.35
C HIS A 146 -11.46 -20.26 -5.07
N GLN A 147 -11.93 -19.01 -5.02
CA GLN A 147 -11.07 -17.81 -4.93
C GLN A 147 -10.14 -17.77 -3.69
N ASN A 148 -10.47 -18.50 -2.63
CA ASN A 148 -9.64 -18.63 -1.42
C ASN A 148 -8.52 -19.69 -1.55
N GLU A 149 -8.56 -20.53 -2.60
CA GLU A 149 -7.61 -21.64 -2.83
C GLU A 149 -6.47 -21.28 -3.79
N PHE A 150 -6.57 -20.15 -4.48
CA PHE A 150 -5.51 -19.64 -5.35
C PHE A 150 -5.28 -18.15 -5.13
N TYR A 151 -4.11 -17.68 -5.55
CA TYR A 151 -3.80 -16.26 -5.48
C TYR A 151 -4.35 -15.52 -6.71
N LEU A 152 -5.13 -14.49 -6.45
CA LEU A 152 -5.56 -13.50 -7.44
C LEU A 152 -5.37 -12.11 -6.85
N MET A 153 -4.89 -11.17 -7.67
CA MET A 153 -4.77 -9.77 -7.25
C MET A 153 -6.15 -9.18 -7.00
N ASP A 154 -6.30 -8.41 -5.92
CA ASP A 154 -7.57 -7.75 -5.57
C ASP A 154 -8.11 -6.82 -6.68
N SER A 155 -7.22 -6.21 -7.47
CA SER A 155 -7.58 -5.32 -8.58
C SER A 155 -7.84 -6.05 -9.91
N ALA A 156 -7.84 -7.38 -9.94
CA ALA A 156 -8.02 -8.16 -11.16
C ALA A 156 -9.31 -7.78 -11.92
N SER A 157 -10.46 -7.75 -11.24
CA SER A 157 -11.74 -7.39 -11.87
C SER A 157 -11.70 -6.00 -12.51
N TYR A 158 -11.10 -5.01 -11.86
CA TYR A 158 -10.93 -3.68 -12.45
C TYR A 158 -10.13 -3.73 -13.75
N PHE A 159 -9.02 -4.47 -13.78
CA PHE A 159 -8.20 -4.56 -14.99
C PHE A 159 -8.93 -5.27 -16.13
N PHE A 160 -9.75 -6.27 -15.83
CA PHE A 160 -10.56 -6.95 -16.84
C PHE A 160 -11.70 -6.09 -17.36
N ASP A 161 -12.39 -5.35 -16.47
CA ASP A 161 -13.44 -4.41 -16.87
C ASP A 161 -12.88 -3.29 -17.77
N GLU A 162 -11.64 -2.86 -17.51
CA GLU A 162 -10.94 -1.80 -18.25
C GLU A 162 -10.04 -2.32 -19.39
N VAL A 163 -10.07 -3.62 -19.70
CA VAL A 163 -9.11 -4.26 -20.61
C VAL A 163 -9.12 -3.63 -22.01
N GLY A 164 -10.30 -3.23 -22.50
CA GLY A 164 -10.42 -2.56 -23.81
C GLY A 164 -9.70 -1.22 -23.86
N ARG A 165 -9.76 -0.43 -22.77
CA ARG A 165 -9.02 0.84 -22.66
C ARG A 165 -7.52 0.59 -22.46
N ILE A 166 -7.15 -0.39 -21.64
CA ILE A 166 -5.75 -0.71 -21.32
C ILE A 166 -5.00 -1.28 -22.53
N SER A 167 -5.68 -2.04 -23.40
CA SER A 167 -5.08 -2.63 -24.61
C SER A 167 -5.11 -1.70 -25.83
N ALA A 168 -5.67 -0.50 -25.72
CA ALA A 168 -5.66 0.49 -26.81
C ALA A 168 -4.23 0.97 -27.13
N LEU A 169 -3.95 1.23 -28.40
CA LEU A 169 -2.61 1.61 -28.88
C LEU A 169 -2.14 2.97 -28.31
N ASP A 170 -3.07 3.86 -28.02
CA ASP A 170 -2.83 5.20 -27.44
C ASP A 170 -3.02 5.23 -25.92
N TYR A 171 -3.20 4.07 -25.27
CA TYR A 171 -3.48 3.95 -23.85
C TYR A 171 -2.49 4.73 -22.99
N THR A 172 -2.99 5.66 -22.19
CA THR A 172 -2.23 6.34 -21.14
C THR A 172 -2.85 6.03 -19.78
N PRO A 173 -2.08 5.55 -18.79
CA PRO A 173 -2.59 5.26 -17.47
C PRO A 173 -3.27 6.46 -16.81
N SER A 174 -4.35 6.19 -16.09
CA SER A 174 -5.02 7.14 -15.20
C SER A 174 -4.54 6.98 -13.76
N GLU A 175 -4.87 7.95 -12.89
CA GLU A 175 -4.59 7.81 -11.45
C GLU A 175 -5.31 6.60 -10.84
N ALA A 176 -6.49 6.23 -11.36
CA ALA A 176 -7.23 5.04 -10.92
C ALA A 176 -6.48 3.74 -11.26
N ASP A 177 -5.79 3.70 -12.40
CA ASP A 177 -4.90 2.60 -12.78
C ASP A 177 -3.68 2.56 -11.86
N VAL A 178 -3.05 3.71 -11.62
CA VAL A 178 -1.87 3.83 -10.74
C VAL A 178 -2.17 3.36 -9.32
N LEU A 179 -3.34 3.72 -8.76
CA LEU A 179 -3.75 3.30 -7.42
C LEU A 179 -3.91 1.78 -7.29
N ARG A 180 -4.30 1.11 -8.38
CA ARG A 180 -4.52 -0.34 -8.46
C ARG A 180 -3.32 -1.13 -8.97
N ALA A 181 -2.36 -0.44 -9.58
CA ALA A 181 -1.10 -1.00 -10.01
C ALA A 181 -0.31 -1.49 -8.79
N ARG A 182 0.24 -2.69 -8.92
CA ARG A 182 0.92 -3.42 -7.88
C ARG A 182 2.35 -3.72 -8.30
N THR A 183 3.27 -3.20 -7.50
CA THR A 183 4.67 -3.56 -7.50
C THR A 183 5.02 -4.03 -6.09
N LYS A 184 5.75 -5.14 -5.98
CA LYS A 184 6.24 -5.60 -4.68
C LYS A 184 7.25 -4.57 -4.14
N THR A 185 6.89 -3.88 -3.07
CA THR A 185 7.75 -2.90 -2.40
C THR A 185 8.92 -3.61 -1.73
N THR A 186 10.13 -3.27 -2.14
CA THR A 186 11.38 -3.77 -1.54
C THR A 186 12.17 -2.62 -0.96
N GLY A 187 12.62 -2.74 0.29
CA GLY A 187 13.32 -1.66 0.99
C GLY A 187 12.39 -0.64 1.65
N ILE A 188 12.88 0.59 1.76
CA ILE A 188 12.25 1.72 2.45
C ILE A 188 12.13 2.87 1.45
N TYR A 189 10.93 3.39 1.28
CA TYR A 189 10.66 4.55 0.45
C TYR A 189 10.20 5.70 1.32
N GLU A 190 10.76 6.88 1.09
CA GLU A 190 10.44 8.10 1.83
C GLU A 190 9.66 9.06 0.95
N THR A 191 8.66 9.72 1.52
CA THR A 191 7.91 10.78 0.84
C THR A 191 7.66 11.93 1.80
N ARG A 192 7.96 13.15 1.34
CA ARG A 192 7.74 14.37 2.11
C ARG A 192 6.66 15.22 1.47
N PHE A 193 5.72 15.70 2.26
CA PHE A 193 4.65 16.59 1.79
C PHE A 193 4.13 17.49 2.91
N GLN A 194 3.45 18.57 2.53
CA GLN A 194 2.82 19.47 3.48
C GLN A 194 1.34 19.10 3.66
N MET A 195 0.91 18.96 4.91
CA MET A 195 -0.49 18.71 5.28
C MET A 195 -1.02 19.87 6.13
N GLY A 196 -1.41 20.96 5.47
CA GLY A 196 -1.71 22.22 6.13
C GLY A 196 -0.41 22.86 6.67
N GLN A 197 -0.30 22.98 8.00
CA GLN A 197 0.91 23.51 8.66
C GLN A 197 1.89 22.42 9.09
N LEU A 198 1.51 21.14 8.95
CA LEU A 198 2.35 20.01 9.34
C LEU A 198 3.24 19.59 8.16
N SER A 199 4.55 19.52 8.42
CA SER A 199 5.50 18.91 7.50
C SER A 199 5.52 17.41 7.76
N ILE A 200 5.05 16.60 6.81
CA ILE A 200 4.96 15.15 6.96
C ILE A 200 6.14 14.48 6.27
N HIS A 201 6.79 13.56 6.98
CA HIS A 201 7.79 12.63 6.44
C HIS A 201 7.27 11.21 6.61
N MET A 202 6.76 10.66 5.51
CA MET A 202 6.14 9.35 5.46
C MET A 202 7.12 8.30 4.96
N PHE A 203 7.15 7.16 5.65
CA PHE A 203 7.98 6.00 5.32
C PHE A 203 7.08 4.83 4.91
N ASP A 204 7.25 4.34 3.68
CA ASP A 204 6.64 3.10 3.20
C ASP A 204 7.68 1.99 3.16
N VAL A 205 7.37 0.90 3.86
CA VAL A 205 8.28 -0.23 4.00
C VAL A 205 7.64 -1.50 3.45
N GLY A 206 8.47 -2.39 2.90
CA GLY A 206 8.01 -3.69 2.43
C GLY A 206 7.29 -4.48 3.55
N GLY A 207 6.07 -4.96 3.27
CA GLY A 207 5.23 -5.68 4.24
C GLY A 207 5.54 -7.18 4.40
N GLN A 208 6.26 -7.73 3.42
CA GLN A 208 6.61 -9.15 3.36
C GLN A 208 7.64 -9.51 4.42
N ARG A 209 7.64 -10.77 4.87
CA ARG A 209 8.50 -11.23 5.97
C ARG A 209 9.98 -10.95 5.72
N SER A 210 10.46 -11.12 4.50
CA SER A 210 11.85 -10.86 4.09
C SER A 210 12.26 -9.40 4.28
N GLU A 211 11.31 -8.46 4.20
CA GLU A 211 11.57 -7.03 4.25
C GLU A 211 11.52 -6.46 5.67
N ARG A 212 10.87 -7.15 6.62
CA ARG A 212 10.61 -6.61 7.97
C ARG A 212 11.86 -6.33 8.79
N LYS A 213 12.97 -7.05 8.52
CA LYS A 213 14.27 -6.79 9.17
C LYS A 213 14.78 -5.37 8.91
N LYS A 214 14.39 -4.75 7.79
CA LYS A 214 14.81 -3.39 7.41
C LYS A 214 14.06 -2.31 8.17
N TRP A 215 12.92 -2.62 8.80
CA TRP A 215 12.04 -1.64 9.44
C TRP A 215 12.72 -0.91 10.59
N ILE A 216 13.65 -1.55 11.30
CA ILE A 216 14.36 -0.94 12.43
C ILE A 216 15.09 0.36 12.03
N HIS A 217 15.50 0.49 10.76
CA HIS A 217 16.19 1.69 10.25
C HIS A 217 15.31 2.94 10.18
N CYS A 218 13.99 2.82 10.36
CA CYS A 218 13.07 3.95 10.37
C CYS A 218 12.32 4.13 11.70
N PHE A 219 12.67 3.41 12.77
CA PHE A 219 11.93 3.44 14.04
C PHE A 219 12.24 4.63 14.97
N GLU A 220 13.35 5.33 14.75
CA GLU A 220 13.72 6.48 15.58
C GLU A 220 12.77 7.66 15.37
N ASN A 221 12.33 8.27 16.47
CA ASN A 221 11.52 9.51 16.52
C ASN A 221 10.23 9.44 15.67
N VAL A 222 9.56 8.28 15.63
CA VAL A 222 8.28 8.14 14.93
C VAL A 222 7.16 8.78 15.75
N THR A 223 6.54 9.82 15.19
CA THR A 223 5.40 10.53 15.79
C THR A 223 4.13 9.67 15.77
N SER A 224 3.88 8.96 14.66
CA SER A 224 2.68 8.14 14.50
C SER A 224 2.93 6.95 13.57
N ILE A 225 2.27 5.84 13.85
CA ILE A 225 2.24 4.68 12.96
C ILE A 225 0.86 4.61 12.33
N ILE A 226 0.81 4.45 11.01
CA ILE A 226 -0.39 4.01 10.30
C ILE A 226 -0.20 2.52 10.01
N PHE A 227 -0.94 1.69 10.74
CA PHE A 227 -0.93 0.24 10.53
C PHE A 227 -2.09 -0.14 9.61
N CYS A 228 -1.76 -0.65 8.42
CA CYS A 228 -2.73 -1.07 7.41
C CYS A 228 -3.03 -2.57 7.54
N VAL A 229 -4.30 -2.89 7.73
CA VAL A 229 -4.89 -4.24 7.76
C VAL A 229 -5.79 -4.39 6.55
N ALA A 230 -5.63 -5.44 5.77
CA ALA A 230 -6.58 -5.78 4.72
C ALA A 230 -7.71 -6.65 5.30
N LEU A 231 -8.90 -6.06 5.44
CA LEU A 231 -10.06 -6.78 5.98
C LEU A 231 -10.45 -7.98 5.13
N SER A 232 -10.28 -7.92 3.81
CA SER A 232 -10.64 -8.98 2.86
C SER A 232 -9.76 -10.24 2.89
N GLU A 233 -8.69 -10.24 3.69
CA GLU A 233 -7.71 -11.34 3.77
C GLU A 233 -8.02 -12.35 4.89
N TYR A 234 -9.20 -12.27 5.52
CA TYR A 234 -9.59 -13.12 6.67
C TYR A 234 -9.68 -14.61 6.38
N ASP A 235 -9.88 -14.98 5.11
CA ASP A 235 -10.08 -16.33 4.60
C ASP A 235 -8.97 -16.76 3.62
N GLN A 236 -7.89 -16.00 3.55
CA GLN A 236 -6.77 -16.25 2.65
C GLN A 236 -5.53 -16.72 3.41
N VAL A 237 -4.66 -17.45 2.72
CA VAL A 237 -3.37 -17.91 3.21
C VAL A 237 -2.22 -17.05 2.65
N LEU A 238 -1.07 -17.03 3.34
CA LEU A 238 0.08 -16.26 2.91
C LEU A 238 0.64 -16.82 1.59
N LEU A 239 1.12 -15.92 0.73
CA LEU A 239 1.88 -16.29 -0.45
C LEU A 239 3.20 -17.00 -0.10
N GLU A 240 3.82 -16.59 1.01
CA GLU A 240 5.07 -17.19 1.47
C GLU A 240 4.88 -18.52 2.21
N GLU A 241 3.67 -18.80 2.71
CA GLU A 241 3.37 -19.98 3.55
C GLU A 241 1.87 -20.33 3.53
N SER A 242 1.51 -21.37 2.77
CA SER A 242 0.10 -21.75 2.51
C SER A 242 -0.64 -22.32 3.73
N SER A 243 0.06 -22.69 4.80
CA SER A 243 -0.54 -23.17 6.06
C SER A 243 -1.03 -22.04 6.97
N GLN A 244 -0.67 -20.79 6.68
CA GLN A 244 -0.91 -19.68 7.59
C GLN A 244 -1.90 -18.65 7.03
N ASN A 245 -2.95 -18.40 7.82
CA ASN A 245 -3.94 -17.37 7.52
C ASN A 245 -3.34 -15.95 7.58
N ARG A 246 -3.67 -15.13 6.57
CA ARG A 246 -3.13 -13.76 6.42
C ARG A 246 -3.58 -12.80 7.51
N MET A 247 -4.85 -12.88 7.94
CA MET A 247 -5.36 -12.02 9.02
C MET A 247 -4.71 -12.39 10.36
N GLN A 248 -4.48 -13.68 10.63
CA GLN A 248 -3.75 -14.12 11.81
C GLN A 248 -2.29 -13.63 11.80
N GLU A 249 -1.61 -13.69 10.64
CA GLU A 249 -0.28 -13.08 10.48
C GLU A 249 -0.31 -11.56 10.73
N SER A 250 -1.35 -10.87 10.28
CA SER A 250 -1.52 -9.44 10.53
C SER A 250 -1.70 -9.12 12.02
N LEU A 251 -2.40 -9.97 12.78
CA LEU A 251 -2.54 -9.85 14.23
C LEU A 251 -1.21 -10.06 14.96
N VAL A 252 -0.44 -11.09 14.58
CA VAL A 252 0.90 -11.36 15.15
C VAL A 252 1.85 -10.19 14.85
N LEU A 253 1.83 -9.70 13.61
CA LEU A 253 2.61 -8.53 13.22
C LEU A 253 2.22 -7.29 14.03
N PHE A 254 0.94 -7.03 14.19
CA PHE A 254 0.46 -5.91 14.98
C PHE A 254 0.87 -6.03 16.47
N ASP A 255 0.74 -7.22 17.08
CA ASP A 255 1.19 -7.48 18.46
C ASP A 255 2.67 -7.10 18.65
N SER A 256 3.54 -7.49 17.70
CA SER A 256 4.96 -7.14 17.73
C SER A 256 5.26 -5.65 17.60
N VAL A 257 4.40 -4.92 16.86
CA VAL A 257 4.56 -3.47 16.66
C VAL A 257 4.06 -2.74 17.88
N VAL A 258 2.81 -2.96 18.29
CA VAL A 258 2.15 -2.19 19.35
C VAL A 258 2.80 -2.37 20.71
N ASN A 259 3.43 -3.53 20.95
CA ASN A 259 4.15 -3.81 22.20
C ASN A 259 5.67 -3.60 22.10
N SER A 260 6.15 -3.01 21.01
CA SER A 260 7.56 -2.69 20.83
C SER A 260 8.00 -1.53 21.72
N ARG A 261 9.19 -1.66 22.34
CA ARG A 261 9.81 -0.58 23.13
C ARG A 261 10.08 0.68 22.31
N TRP A 262 10.24 0.54 20.99
CA TRP A 262 10.46 1.67 20.09
C TRP A 262 9.25 2.60 19.98
N PHE A 263 8.04 2.11 20.29
CA PHE A 263 6.79 2.81 20.02
C PHE A 263 5.97 3.12 21.26
N MET A 264 6.57 3.07 22.47
CA MET A 264 5.86 3.27 23.74
C MET A 264 5.14 4.63 23.88
N ARG A 265 5.55 5.63 23.09
CA ARG A 265 4.93 6.97 23.07
C ARG A 265 4.25 7.30 21.73
N THR A 266 4.23 6.35 20.81
CA THR A 266 3.70 6.56 19.47
C THR A 266 2.20 6.25 19.45
N SER A 267 1.42 7.09 18.77
CA SER A 267 0.02 6.78 18.50
C SER A 267 -0.13 5.83 17.32
N ILE A 268 -1.10 4.92 17.40
CA ILE A 268 -1.40 3.98 16.34
C ILE A 268 -2.70 4.37 15.64
N ILE A 269 -2.61 4.68 14.36
CA ILE A 269 -3.75 4.83 13.47
C ILE A 269 -3.94 3.49 12.77
N LEU A 270 -5.07 2.83 13.00
CA LEU A 270 -5.35 1.51 12.46
C LEU A 270 -6.27 1.63 11.24
N PHE A 271 -5.72 1.41 10.05
CA PHE A 271 -6.50 1.35 8.83
C PHE A 271 -7.01 -0.05 8.59
N LEU A 272 -8.31 -0.22 8.72
CA LEU A 272 -9.06 -1.41 8.35
C LEU A 272 -9.48 -1.26 6.89
N ASN A 273 -8.54 -1.57 6.00
CA ASN A 273 -8.60 -1.31 4.56
C ASN A 273 -9.32 -2.42 3.78
N LYS A 274 -9.61 -2.16 2.50
CA LYS A 274 -10.30 -3.07 1.57
C LYS A 274 -11.72 -3.42 2.04
N VAL A 275 -12.40 -2.46 2.66
CA VAL A 275 -13.77 -2.65 3.19
C VAL A 275 -14.79 -2.98 2.11
N ASP A 276 -14.56 -2.51 0.89
CA ASP A 276 -15.32 -2.82 -0.32
C ASP A 276 -15.26 -4.32 -0.66
N LEU A 277 -14.05 -4.87 -0.74
CA LEU A 277 -13.83 -6.30 -1.01
C LEU A 277 -14.34 -7.16 0.14
N PHE A 278 -14.09 -6.73 1.38
CA PHE A 278 -14.60 -7.39 2.58
C PHE A 278 -16.12 -7.53 2.58
N ARG A 279 -16.85 -6.46 2.25
CA ARG A 279 -18.32 -6.47 2.13
C ARG A 279 -18.82 -7.50 1.11
N GLY A 280 -18.15 -7.59 -0.05
CA GLY A 280 -18.51 -8.57 -1.08
C GLY A 280 -18.27 -10.00 -0.61
N LYS A 281 -17.13 -10.23 0.07
CA LYS A 281 -16.66 -11.55 0.46
C LYS A 281 -17.43 -12.19 1.61
N LEU A 282 -17.87 -11.40 2.60
CA LEU A 282 -18.60 -11.91 3.77
C LEU A 282 -19.86 -12.71 3.42
N LYS A 283 -20.50 -12.40 2.29
CA LYS A 283 -21.70 -13.11 1.82
C LYS A 283 -21.41 -14.52 1.29
N LYS A 284 -20.18 -14.76 0.83
CA LYS A 284 -19.76 -16.02 0.20
C LYS A 284 -18.89 -16.87 1.12
N SER A 285 -18.05 -16.21 1.93
CA SER A 285 -17.09 -16.82 2.83
C SER A 285 -17.37 -16.32 4.24
N PRO A 286 -18.16 -17.04 5.06
CA PRO A 286 -18.55 -16.56 6.38
C PRO A 286 -17.35 -16.41 7.31
N LEU A 287 -17.22 -15.25 7.98
CA LEU A 287 -16.10 -14.98 8.89
C LEU A 287 -15.97 -16.02 10.02
N GLY A 288 -17.11 -16.55 10.50
CA GLY A 288 -17.15 -17.58 11.54
C GLY A 288 -16.46 -18.90 11.19
N ALA A 289 -16.26 -19.19 9.90
CA ALA A 289 -15.51 -20.37 9.45
C ALA A 289 -14.00 -20.26 9.75
N TYR A 290 -13.49 -19.05 9.85
CA TYR A 290 -12.07 -18.75 10.11
C TYR A 290 -11.84 -18.22 11.53
N PHE A 291 -12.89 -17.66 12.13
CA PHE A 291 -12.90 -17.12 13.49
C PHE A 291 -14.08 -17.73 14.25
N PRO A 292 -13.94 -18.94 14.83
CA PRO A 292 -15.06 -19.67 15.44
C PRO A 292 -15.77 -18.96 16.59
N ASP A 293 -15.08 -18.02 17.24
CA ASP A 293 -15.63 -17.16 18.31
C ASP A 293 -16.47 -15.98 17.79
N TYR A 294 -16.57 -15.80 16.47
CA TYR A 294 -17.41 -14.78 15.86
C TYR A 294 -18.81 -15.29 15.54
N SER A 295 -19.83 -14.59 16.05
CA SER A 295 -21.26 -14.92 15.88
C SER A 295 -22.08 -13.82 15.20
N GLY A 296 -21.42 -12.81 14.62
CA GLY A 296 -22.09 -11.60 14.11
C GLY A 296 -22.75 -11.72 12.73
N GLY A 297 -22.64 -12.87 12.06
CA GLY A 297 -23.22 -13.12 10.73
C GLY A 297 -22.42 -12.47 9.59
N ASP A 298 -23.09 -12.04 8.54
CA ASP A 298 -22.50 -11.36 7.38
C ASP A 298 -22.55 -9.82 7.48
N ASP A 299 -22.93 -9.27 8.65
CA ASP A 299 -22.96 -7.84 8.89
C ASP A 299 -21.55 -7.25 8.93
N VAL A 300 -21.24 -6.42 7.92
CA VAL A 300 -19.92 -5.79 7.73
C VAL A 300 -19.48 -5.00 8.96
N ASN A 301 -20.39 -4.28 9.62
CA ASN A 301 -20.03 -3.44 10.76
C ASN A 301 -19.70 -4.29 12.00
N ARG A 302 -20.48 -5.34 12.26
CA ARG A 302 -20.22 -6.30 13.34
C ARG A 302 -18.92 -7.06 13.08
N ALA A 303 -18.70 -7.51 11.86
CA ALA A 303 -17.49 -8.22 11.45
C ALA A 303 -16.23 -7.33 11.59
N ALA A 304 -16.30 -6.08 11.12
CA ALA A 304 -15.20 -5.14 11.27
C ALA A 304 -14.94 -4.76 12.74
N LYS A 305 -16.00 -4.56 13.55
CA LYS A 305 -15.87 -4.32 15.00
C LYS A 305 -15.26 -5.51 15.72
N TYR A 306 -15.59 -6.72 15.32
CA TYR A 306 -14.99 -7.94 15.86
C TYR A 306 -13.49 -7.99 15.53
N LEU A 307 -13.10 -7.76 14.27
CA LEU A 307 -11.69 -7.74 13.89
C LEU A 307 -10.93 -6.63 14.64
N LEU A 308 -11.51 -5.44 14.73
CA LEU A 308 -10.97 -4.35 15.55
C LEU A 308 -10.77 -4.76 17.01
N TRP A 309 -11.75 -5.46 17.60
CA TRP A 309 -11.63 -5.98 18.96
C TRP A 309 -10.46 -6.96 19.09
N ARG A 310 -10.23 -7.86 18.13
CA ARG A 310 -9.07 -8.76 18.10
C ARG A 310 -7.74 -7.99 18.08
N PHE A 311 -7.65 -6.93 17.27
CA PHE A 311 -6.46 -6.05 17.26
C PHE A 311 -6.28 -5.31 18.60
N ASN A 312 -7.37 -4.87 19.23
CA ASN A 312 -7.29 -4.23 20.53
C ASN A 312 -6.85 -5.18 21.65
N GLN A 313 -7.22 -6.47 21.58
CA GLN A 313 -6.83 -7.46 22.58
C GLN A 313 -5.31 -7.69 22.65
N VAL A 314 -4.59 -7.57 21.53
CA VAL A 314 -3.14 -7.74 21.51
C VAL A 314 -2.39 -6.46 21.91
N ASN A 315 -3.08 -5.32 22.05
CA ASN A 315 -2.51 -4.05 22.51
C ASN A 315 -2.31 -4.02 24.03
N ARG A 316 -1.34 -4.79 24.53
CA ARG A 316 -1.00 -4.89 25.96
C ARG A 316 -0.28 -3.66 26.50
N ALA A 317 0.39 -2.91 25.63
CA ALA A 317 1.01 -1.62 25.94
C ALA A 317 -0.01 -0.49 26.12
N HIS A 318 -1.30 -0.74 25.84
CA HIS A 318 -2.38 0.24 25.94
C HIS A 318 -2.08 1.54 25.16
N LEU A 319 -1.43 1.42 24.00
CA LEU A 319 -1.20 2.56 23.12
C LEU A 319 -2.53 3.11 22.61
N ASN A 320 -2.58 4.42 22.37
CA ASN A 320 -3.76 5.06 21.79
C ASN A 320 -3.98 4.52 20.36
N LEU A 321 -5.11 3.84 20.16
CA LEU A 321 -5.49 3.19 18.91
C LEU A 321 -6.67 3.93 18.27
N TYR A 322 -6.46 4.47 17.06
CA TYR A 322 -7.44 5.25 16.30
C TYR A 322 -7.86 4.48 15.04
N PRO A 323 -8.98 3.73 15.08
CA PRO A 323 -9.39 2.89 13.96
C PRO A 323 -10.18 3.66 12.91
N HIS A 324 -9.89 3.37 11.64
CA HIS A 324 -10.63 3.89 10.49
C HIS A 324 -10.91 2.77 9.49
N LEU A 325 -12.16 2.66 9.04
CA LEU A 325 -12.51 1.86 7.87
C LEU A 325 -12.06 2.60 6.62
N THR A 326 -11.27 1.95 5.78
CA THR A 326 -10.70 2.58 4.59
C THR A 326 -10.92 1.77 3.33
N GLN A 327 -11.00 2.49 2.22
CA GLN A 327 -10.84 1.95 0.88
C GLN A 327 -9.74 2.76 0.21
N ALA A 328 -8.51 2.27 0.24
CA ALA A 328 -7.35 3.00 -0.25
C ALA A 328 -7.42 3.39 -1.74
N THR A 329 -8.26 2.72 -2.53
CA THR A 329 -8.53 3.04 -3.94
C THR A 329 -9.55 4.16 -4.14
N ASP A 330 -10.28 4.56 -3.09
CA ASP A 330 -11.23 5.68 -3.10
C ASP A 330 -10.58 6.94 -2.52
N THR A 331 -10.25 7.89 -3.40
CA THR A 331 -9.62 9.15 -3.02
C THR A 331 -10.51 10.01 -2.10
N SER A 332 -11.83 9.97 -2.24
CA SER A 332 -12.75 10.73 -1.38
C SER A 332 -12.76 10.16 0.04
N ASN A 333 -12.82 8.82 0.16
CA ASN A 333 -12.70 8.14 1.44
C ASN A 333 -11.37 8.49 2.15
N ILE A 334 -10.25 8.42 1.42
CA ILE A 334 -8.93 8.73 2.00
C ILE A 334 -8.79 10.21 2.38
N ARG A 335 -9.35 11.15 1.61
CA ARG A 335 -9.37 12.58 2.00
C ARG A 335 -10.08 12.79 3.34
N LEU A 336 -11.24 12.15 3.54
CA LEU A 336 -12.00 12.25 4.80
C LEU A 336 -11.26 11.61 5.97
N VAL A 337 -10.69 10.41 5.76
CA VAL A 337 -9.94 9.70 6.80
C VAL A 337 -8.69 10.48 7.20
N PHE A 338 -7.95 11.04 6.24
CA PHE A 338 -6.75 11.84 6.55
C PHE A 338 -7.06 13.18 7.20
N ALA A 339 -8.24 13.77 6.96
CA ALA A 339 -8.68 14.94 7.70
C ALA A 339 -8.84 14.62 9.21
N ALA A 340 -9.42 13.47 9.55
CA ALA A 340 -9.52 13.02 10.95
C ALA A 340 -8.15 12.65 11.55
N VAL A 341 -7.31 11.95 10.77
CA VAL A 341 -5.95 11.57 11.19
C VAL A 341 -5.07 12.81 11.45
N LYS A 342 -5.22 13.87 10.67
CA LYS A 342 -4.49 15.13 10.85
C LYS A 342 -4.70 15.71 12.25
N GLU A 343 -5.91 15.65 12.79
CA GLU A 343 -6.21 16.14 14.14
C GLU A 343 -5.49 15.31 15.20
N THR A 344 -5.54 13.98 15.08
CA THR A 344 -4.82 13.06 15.96
C THR A 344 -3.31 13.31 15.94
N ILE A 345 -2.72 13.47 14.76
CA ILE A 345 -1.30 13.74 14.60
C ILE A 345 -0.93 15.08 15.22
N LEU A 346 -1.73 16.13 14.98
CA LEU A 346 -1.48 17.45 15.53
C LEU A 346 -1.53 17.44 17.06
N GLN A 347 -2.51 16.76 17.65
CA GLN A 347 -2.61 16.64 19.11
C GLN A 347 -1.40 15.95 19.72
N ASN A 348 -0.91 14.88 19.10
CA ASN A 348 0.27 14.16 19.60
C ASN A 348 1.56 14.99 19.44
N ALA A 349 1.74 15.65 18.29
CA ALA A 349 2.86 16.55 18.06
C ALA A 349 2.89 17.71 19.09
N LEU A 350 1.72 18.25 19.44
CA LEU A 350 1.60 19.29 20.46
C LEU A 350 1.94 18.78 21.87
N LYS A 351 1.47 17.58 22.25
CA LYS A 351 1.84 16.94 23.53
C LYS A 351 3.35 16.68 23.63
N ASP A 352 3.97 16.15 22.57
CA ASP A 352 5.40 15.89 22.53
C ASP A 352 6.23 17.20 22.61
N SER A 353 5.68 18.31 22.13
CA SER A 353 6.31 19.63 22.25
C SER A 353 6.17 20.29 23.63
N GLY A 354 5.38 19.69 24.54
CA GLY A 354 5.13 20.22 25.89
C GLY A 354 4.20 21.44 25.93
N ILE A 355 3.46 21.71 24.86
CA ILE A 355 2.49 22.82 24.76
C ILE A 355 1.13 22.42 25.38
N LEU A 356 0.82 21.12 25.44
CA LEU A 356 -0.43 20.53 25.96
C LEU A 356 -0.19 19.61 27.15
#